data_AF-A0A2A3YZ40-F1
#
_entry.id   AF-A0A2A3YZ40-F1
#
_cell.length_a   1.000
_cell.length_b   1.000
_cell.length_c   1.000
_cell.angle_alpha   90.00
_cell.angle_beta   90.00
_cell.angle_gamma   90.00
#
_symmetry.space_group_name_H-M   'P 1'
#
loop_
_entity.id
_entity.type
_entity.pdbx_description
1 polymer ?
#
loop_
_entity_poly.entity_id
_entity_poly.type
_entity_poly.pdbx_seq_one_letter_code
_entity_poly.pdbx_strand_id
1 'polypeptide(L)'
;MRRRADRLGTAPSAWVRATVLDALDSRGGHVEAMEAAAAMAPSPELAAAVEQLRRVGVNLNQVLRRGGAVDDRLLGAVLGAVDEVRSRLGDRVQLS
;
A
#
# COMPACT_ATOMS: atom_id res chain seq x y z
N MET A 1 20.86 11.17 9.20
CA MET A 1 19.48 11.51 9.62
C MET A 1 18.47 11.32 8.48
N ARG A 2 18.56 12.08 7.38
CA ARG A 2 17.62 11.98 6.23
C ARG A 2 17.40 10.53 5.72
N ARG A 3 18.50 9.81 5.44
CA ARG A 3 18.46 8.39 5.02
C ARG A 3 17.74 7.42 5.96
N ARG A 4 17.66 7.71 7.27
CA ARG A 4 16.99 6.85 8.25
C ARG A 4 15.50 7.15 8.31
N ALA A 5 15.13 8.44 8.26
CA ALA A 5 13.75 8.88 8.15
C ALA A 5 13.11 8.42 6.84
N ASP A 6 13.83 8.52 5.72
CA ASP A 6 13.37 8.07 4.40
C ASP A 6 13.07 6.55 4.41
N ARG A 7 13.91 5.74 5.07
CA ARG A 7 13.69 4.30 5.23
C ARG A 7 12.46 3.94 6.06
N LEU A 8 12.05 4.81 6.97
CA LEU A 8 10.89 4.63 7.83
C LEU A 8 9.63 5.28 7.24
N GLY A 9 9.75 5.93 6.07
CA GLY A 9 8.63 6.67 5.48
C GLY A 9 8.19 7.89 6.30
N THR A 10 9.06 8.47 7.14
CA THR A 10 8.71 9.58 8.02
C THR A 10 9.46 10.87 7.67
N ALA A 11 8.95 12.00 8.14
CA ALA A 11 9.69 13.25 8.08
C ALA A 11 10.99 13.19 8.94
N PRO A 12 12.10 13.81 8.51
CA PRO A 12 13.34 13.85 9.30
C PRO A 12 13.17 14.45 10.69
N SER A 13 12.30 15.46 10.83
CA SER A 13 11.99 16.09 12.13
C SER A 13 11.25 15.16 13.08
N ALA A 14 10.36 14.31 12.56
CA ALA A 14 9.66 13.29 13.36
C ALA A 14 10.64 12.23 13.87
N TRP A 15 11.57 11.79 13.02
CA TRP A 15 12.63 10.85 13.42
C TRP A 15 13.51 11.42 14.55
N VAL A 16 13.97 12.68 14.41
CA VAL A 16 14.77 13.37 15.45
C VAL A 16 14.00 13.47 16.75
N ARG A 17 12.72 13.84 16.70
CA ARG A 17 11.87 13.95 17.90
C ARG A 17 11.78 12.60 18.62
N ALA A 18 11.54 11.51 17.89
CA ALA A 18 11.48 10.17 18.48
C ALA A 18 12.81 9.79 19.15
N THR A 19 13.94 10.09 18.51
CA THR A 19 15.27 9.78 19.09
C THR A 19 15.54 10.60 20.35
N VAL A 20 15.13 11.87 20.38
CA VAL A 20 15.26 12.73 21.57
C VAL A 20 14.35 12.24 22.69
N LEU A 21 13.11 11.84 22.40
CA LEU A 21 12.19 11.31 23.39
C LEU A 21 12.71 10.01 24.00
N ASP A 22 13.25 9.09 23.21
CA ASP A 22 13.85 7.86 23.72
C ASP A 22 15.14 8.12 24.54
N ALA A 23 15.89 9.17 24.20
CA ALA A 23 17.05 9.58 24.99
C ALA A 23 16.63 10.18 26.36
N LEU A 24 15.48 10.85 26.43
CA LEU A 24 14.93 11.43 27.66
C LEU A 24 14.19 10.39 28.51
N ASP A 25 13.53 9.43 27.87
CA ASP A 25 12.86 8.30 28.50
C ASP A 25 13.15 7.01 27.74
N SER A 26 14.17 6.29 28.19
CA SER A 26 14.60 5.01 27.60
C SER A 26 13.52 3.92 27.61
N ARG A 27 12.41 4.10 28.36
CA ARG A 27 11.26 3.18 28.35
C ARG A 27 10.20 3.52 27.30
N GLY A 28 10.33 4.66 26.61
CA GLY A 28 9.32 5.20 25.69
C GLY A 28 9.17 4.42 24.37
N GLY A 29 10.25 3.79 23.87
CA GLY A 29 10.22 2.90 22.70
C GLY A 29 9.71 3.56 21.41
N HIS A 30 9.86 4.87 21.25
CA HIS A 30 9.29 5.63 20.14
C HIS A 30 9.93 5.27 18.79
N VAL A 31 11.24 5.04 18.75
CA VAL A 31 11.93 4.58 17.54
C VAL A 31 11.53 3.15 17.18
N GLU A 32 11.37 2.28 18.18
CA GLU A 32 10.93 0.89 17.96
C GLU A 32 9.50 0.83 17.43
N ALA A 33 8.59 1.66 17.95
CA ALA A 33 7.24 1.80 17.41
C ALA A 33 7.23 2.33 15.97
N MET A 34 8.12 3.27 15.62
CA MET A 34 8.29 3.74 14.24
C MET A 34 8.81 2.63 13.32
N GLU A 35 9.75 1.80 13.79
CA GLU A 35 10.27 0.67 13.02
C GLU A 35 9.20 -0.41 12.80
N ALA A 36 8.42 -0.74 13.84
CA ALA A 36 7.30 -1.66 13.73
C ALA A 36 6.22 -1.15 12.74
N ALA A 37 5.87 0.14 12.81
CA ALA A 37 4.93 0.75 11.89
C ALA A 37 5.46 0.73 10.43
N ALA A 38 6.74 1.01 10.22
CA ALA A 38 7.37 0.93 8.91
C ALA A 38 7.41 -0.51 8.37
N ALA A 39 7.62 -1.51 9.23
CA ALA A 39 7.59 -2.92 8.84
C ALA A 39 6.18 -3.40 8.48
N MET A 40 5.14 -2.81 9.06
CA MET A 40 3.73 -3.09 8.75
C MET A 40 3.20 -2.32 7.54
N ALA A 41 3.96 -1.35 7.01
CA ALA A 41 3.51 -0.59 5.86
C ALA A 41 3.39 -1.51 4.63
N PRO A 42 2.23 -1.56 3.96
CA PRO A 42 2.09 -2.36 2.74
C PRO A 42 3.10 -1.86 1.71
N SER A 43 3.72 -2.80 0.98
CA SER A 43 4.72 -2.42 -0.03
C SER A 43 4.10 -1.45 -1.05
N PRO A 44 4.86 -0.49 -1.59
CA PRO A 44 4.37 0.45 -2.59
C PRO A 44 3.67 -0.25 -3.78
N GLU A 45 4.18 -1.41 -4.18
CA GLU A 45 3.62 -2.23 -5.25
C GLU A 45 2.27 -2.85 -4.84
N LEU A 46 2.11 -3.31 -3.60
CA LEU A 46 0.83 -3.79 -3.07
C LEU A 46 -0.18 -2.64 -2.99
N ALA A 47 0.23 -1.46 -2.51
CA ALA A 47 -0.63 -0.29 -2.47
C ALA A 47 -1.10 0.13 -3.87
N ALA A 48 -0.20 0.13 -4.85
CA ALA A 48 -0.54 0.42 -6.24
C ALA A 48 -1.52 -0.61 -6.82
N ALA A 49 -1.30 -1.90 -6.56
CA ALA A 49 -2.18 -2.97 -7.00
C ALA A 49 -3.60 -2.85 -6.40
N VAL A 50 -3.70 -2.53 -5.09
CA VAL A 50 -4.98 -2.28 -4.42
C VAL A 50 -5.70 -1.08 -5.02
N GLU A 51 -4.99 0.00 -5.36
CA GLU A 51 -5.61 1.16 -6.01
C GLU A 51 -6.10 0.83 -7.44
N GLN A 52 -5.42 -0.03 -8.19
CA GLN A 52 -5.92 -0.49 -9.49
C GLN A 52 -7.23 -1.28 -9.34
N LEU A 53 -7.30 -2.20 -8.36
CA LEU A 53 -8.54 -2.94 -8.07
C LEU A 53 -9.68 -2.00 -7.65
N ARG A 54 -9.38 -0.98 -6.82
CA ARG A 54 -10.37 0.02 -6.42
C ARG A 54 -10.94 0.76 -7.64
N ARG A 55 -10.07 1.16 -8.58
CA ARG A 55 -10.48 1.83 -9.83
C ARG A 55 -11.37 0.94 -10.71
N VAL A 56 -11.02 -0.33 -10.86
CA VAL A 56 -11.84 -1.31 -11.59
C VAL A 56 -13.24 -1.39 -10.97
N GLY A 57 -13.33 -1.54 -9.65
CA GLY A 57 -14.61 -1.58 -8.93
C GLY A 57 -15.44 -0.30 -9.10
N VAL A 58 -14.80 0.87 -9.04
CA VAL A 58 -15.47 2.16 -9.29
C VAL A 58 -16.03 2.23 -10.71
N ASN A 59 -15.26 1.84 -11.71
CA ASN A 59 -15.70 1.87 -13.10
C ASN A 59 -16.89 0.93 -13.34
N LEU A 60 -16.85 -0.27 -12.77
CA LEU A 60 -17.97 -1.23 -12.87
C LEU A 60 -19.23 -0.68 -12.21
N ASN A 61 -19.11 -0.12 -11.01
CA ASN A 61 -20.23 0.50 -10.32
C ASN A 61 -20.82 1.67 -11.13
N GLN A 62 -19.98 2.45 -11.83
CA GLN A 62 -20.46 3.50 -12.73
C GLN A 62 -21.22 2.94 -13.93
N VAL A 63 -20.77 1.84 -14.54
CA VAL A 63 -21.48 1.19 -15.65
C VAL A 63 -22.85 0.69 -15.19
N LEU A 64 -22.91 -0.01 -14.04
CA LEU A 64 -24.16 -0.51 -13.46
C LEU A 64 -25.14 0.62 -13.16
N ARG A 65 -24.68 1.73 -12.55
CA ARG A 65 -25.53 2.89 -12.24
C ARG A 65 -26.09 3.58 -13.47
N ARG A 66 -25.40 3.50 -14.61
CA ARG A 66 -25.86 4.06 -15.90
C ARG A 66 -26.82 3.13 -16.63
N GLY A 67 -27.19 1.99 -16.05
CA GLY A 67 -28.00 0.97 -16.70
C GLY A 67 -27.27 0.26 -17.85
N GLY A 68 -25.93 0.35 -17.88
CA GLY A 68 -25.14 -0.33 -18.90
C GLY A 68 -25.15 -1.84 -18.68
N ALA A 69 -25.37 -2.60 -19.75
CA ALA A 69 -25.18 -4.04 -19.74
C ALA A 69 -23.69 -4.35 -19.51
N VAL A 70 -23.39 -5.30 -18.63
CA VAL A 70 -22.05 -5.89 -18.55
C VAL A 70 -21.91 -6.83 -19.74
N ASP A 71 -21.21 -6.39 -20.77
CA ASP A 71 -20.94 -7.18 -21.97
C ASP A 71 -19.60 -7.93 -21.88
N ASP A 72 -19.38 -8.86 -22.81
CA ASP A 72 -18.16 -9.68 -22.85
C ASP A 72 -16.89 -8.83 -23.01
N ARG A 73 -17.01 -7.65 -23.63
CA ARG A 73 -15.90 -6.71 -23.78
C ARG A 73 -15.50 -6.12 -22.43
N LEU A 74 -16.46 -5.66 -21.63
CA LEU A 74 -16.20 -5.14 -20.29
C LEU A 74 -15.68 -6.26 -19.37
N LEU A 75 -16.27 -7.45 -19.45
CA LEU A 75 -15.82 -8.62 -18.70
C LEU A 75 -14.36 -8.96 -19.03
N GLY A 76 -13.99 -9.01 -20.31
CA GLY A 76 -12.62 -9.26 -20.75
C GLY A 76 -11.63 -8.20 -20.28
N ALA A 77 -12.01 -6.92 -20.32
CA ALA A 77 -11.17 -5.83 -19.83
C ALA A 77 -10.92 -5.91 -18.31
N VAL A 78 -11.95 -6.30 -17.53
CA VAL A 78 -11.84 -6.50 -16.08
C VAL A 78 -10.96 -7.71 -15.77
N LEU A 79 -11.16 -8.84 -16.46
CA LEU A 79 -10.33 -10.04 -16.29
C LEU A 79 -8.86 -9.73 -16.58
N GLY A 80 -8.55 -9.01 -17.66
CA GLY A 80 -7.18 -8.59 -17.97
C GLY A 80 -6.55 -7.71 -16.89
N ALA A 81 -7.31 -6.75 -16.34
CA ALA A 81 -6.83 -5.89 -15.25
C ALA A 81 -6.60 -6.68 -13.94
N VAL A 82 -7.48 -7.65 -13.64
CA VAL A 82 -7.31 -8.56 -12.48
C VAL A 82 -6.10 -9.48 -12.68
N ASP A 83 -5.85 -9.95 -13.90
CA ASP A 83 -4.70 -10.78 -14.24
C ASP A 83 -3.37 -10.03 -14.10
N GLU A 84 -3.33 -8.76 -14.53
CA GLU A 84 -2.18 -7.88 -14.34
C GLU A 84 -1.90 -7.61 -12.85
N VAL A 85 -2.95 -7.40 -12.05
CA VAL A 85 -2.82 -7.26 -10.60
C VAL A 85 -2.33 -8.57 -9.96
N ARG A 86 -2.89 -9.69 -10.39
CA ARG A 86 -2.52 -11.03 -9.91
C ARG A 86 -1.09 -11.39 -10.29
N SER A 87 -0.57 -11.03 -11.46
CA SER A 87 0.84 -11.30 -11.79
C SER A 87 1.79 -10.48 -10.90
N ARG A 88 1.50 -9.17 -10.72
CA ARG A 88 2.27 -8.27 -9.84
C ARG A 88 2.29 -8.70 -8.37
N LEU A 89 1.28 -9.46 -7.93
CA LEU A 89 1.18 -10.02 -6.59
C LEU A 89 1.76 -11.44 -6.52
N GLY A 90 1.44 -12.29 -7.50
CA GLY A 90 1.86 -13.69 -7.60
C GLY A 90 3.36 -13.88 -7.80
N ASP A 91 4.04 -12.96 -8.49
CA ASP A 91 5.51 -12.92 -8.57
C ASP A 91 6.17 -12.71 -7.19
N ARG A 92 5.40 -12.29 -6.18
CA ARG A 92 5.86 -12.09 -4.80
C ARG A 92 5.29 -13.10 -3.80
N VAL A 93 4.26 -13.86 -4.18
CA VAL A 93 3.70 -14.94 -3.36
C VAL A 93 4.30 -16.26 -3.83
N GLN A 94 5.59 -16.49 -3.54
CA GLN A 94 6.00 -17.86 -3.27
C GLN A 94 5.41 -18.22 -1.91
N LEU A 95 4.45 -19.13 -1.90
CA LEU A 95 3.91 -19.72 -0.69
C LEU A 95 5.06 -20.40 0.04
N SER A 96 5.58 -19.74 1.09
CA SER A 96 6.46 -20.32 2.10
C SER A 96 5.67 -21.25 3.01
#